data_AF-A0A7T8QSF1-F1
#
_entry.id   AF-A0A7T8QSF1-F1
#
_cell.length_a   1.000
_cell.length_b   1.000
_cell.length_c   1.000
_cell.angle_alpha   90.00
_cell.angle_beta   90.00
_cell.angle_gamma   90.00
#
_symmetry.space_group_name_H-M   'P 1'
#
loop_
_entity.id
_entity.type
_entity.pdbx_description
1 polymer ?
#
loop_
_entity_poly.entity_id
_entity_poly.type
_entity_poly.pdbx_seq_one_letter_code
_entity_poly.pdbx_strand_id
1 'polypeptide(L)'
;MDVHDTPHASKENWLSPGMVITIEPGIYIPRNKFKDTIREEFLDIGIRIEDDVLITKSGIDVLTKECPKTIDEIEEVMKSLP
;
A
#
# COMPACT_ATOMS: atom_id res chain seq x y z
N MET A 1 -2.81 14.74 -15.54
CA MET A 1 -3.40 13.68 -14.72
C MET A 1 -2.58 12.48 -15.03
N ASP A 2 -1.87 11.99 -14.01
CA ASP A 2 -0.75 11.08 -14.12
C ASP A 2 -0.76 10.17 -12.89
N VAL A 3 -0.15 8.98 -12.97
CA VAL A 3 -0.08 8.05 -11.83
C VAL A 3 0.71 8.67 -10.68
N HIS A 4 1.85 9.28 -10.99
CA HIS A 4 2.62 10.11 -10.05
C HIS A 4 2.31 11.58 -10.33
N ASP A 5 1.14 12.05 -9.88
CA ASP A 5 0.67 13.39 -10.18
C ASP A 5 1.47 14.48 -9.45
N THR A 6 1.58 15.66 -10.06
CA THR A 6 2.27 16.83 -9.50
C THR A 6 3.70 16.57 -8.96
N PRO A 7 4.61 15.95 -9.72
CA PRO A 7 5.93 15.52 -9.22
C PRO A 7 6.84 16.66 -8.74
N HIS A 8 6.52 17.90 -9.10
CA HIS A 8 7.24 19.12 -8.69
C HIS A 8 6.60 19.82 -7.48
N ALA A 9 5.43 19.36 -7.00
CA ALA A 9 4.84 19.88 -5.78
C ALA A 9 5.73 19.51 -4.58
N SER A 10 5.93 20.47 -3.67
CA SER A 10 6.72 20.23 -2.47
C SER A 10 6.03 19.19 -1.58
N LYS A 11 6.79 18.18 -1.15
CA LYS A 11 6.35 17.19 -0.15
C LYS A 11 6.30 17.76 1.28
N GLU A 12 6.85 18.96 1.49
CA GLU A 12 6.77 19.68 2.76
C GLU A 12 5.47 20.47 2.90
N ASN A 13 4.68 20.58 1.83
CA ASN A 13 3.35 21.17 1.90
C ASN A 13 2.43 20.25 2.71
N TRP A 14 1.69 20.84 3.64
CA TRP A 14 0.70 20.13 4.44
C TRP A 14 -0.40 19.55 3.55
N LEU A 15 -0.83 18.33 3.86
CA LEU A 15 -1.99 17.70 3.23
C LEU A 15 -3.22 18.60 3.36
N SER A 16 -3.81 18.94 2.22
CA SER A 16 -4.96 19.85 2.14
C SER A 16 -6.20 19.10 1.62
N PRO A 17 -7.41 19.46 2.09
CA PRO A 17 -8.63 18.85 1.59
C PRO A 17 -8.75 18.94 0.06
N GLY A 18 -9.10 17.83 -0.60
CA GLY A 18 -9.17 17.69 -2.05
C GLY A 18 -7.93 17.05 -2.69
N MET A 19 -6.82 16.91 -1.97
CA MET A 19 -5.67 16.12 -2.43
C MET A 19 -5.97 14.63 -2.37
N VAL A 20 -5.48 13.88 -3.37
CA VAL A 20 -5.48 12.41 -3.39
C VAL A 20 -4.03 11.94 -3.42
N ILE A 21 -3.69 11.00 -2.54
CA ILE A 21 -2.34 10.41 -2.43
C ILE A 21 -2.44 8.90 -2.25
N THR A 22 -1.39 8.18 -2.61
CA THR A 22 -1.24 6.76 -2.27
C THR A 22 -0.70 6.60 -0.85
N ILE A 23 -1.14 5.54 -0.16
CA ILE A 23 -0.51 5.03 1.06
C ILE A 23 -0.08 3.59 0.78
N GLU A 24 1.22 3.37 0.61
CA GLU A 24 1.75 2.17 -0.04
C GLU A 24 2.94 1.50 0.69
N PRO A 25 2.83 1.17 2.00
CA PRO A 25 3.91 0.50 2.72
C PRO A 25 4.23 -0.88 2.11
N GLY A 26 5.52 -1.20 2.03
CA GLY A 26 5.99 -2.52 1.59
C GLY A 26 7.26 -3.00 2.28
N ILE A 27 7.39 -4.32 2.38
CA ILE A 27 8.55 -5.02 2.95
C ILE A 27 9.04 -6.02 1.92
N TYR A 28 10.35 -6.01 1.66
CA TYR A 28 11.01 -6.85 0.68
C TYR A 28 12.26 -7.48 1.30
N ILE A 29 12.35 -8.81 1.30
CA ILE A 29 13.41 -9.55 1.98
C ILE A 29 14.25 -10.33 0.96
N PRO A 30 15.17 -9.68 0.22
CA PRO A 30 16.02 -10.38 -0.74
C PRO A 30 17.03 -11.30 -0.04
N ARG A 31 17.09 -12.56 -0.47
CA ARG A 31 17.99 -13.58 0.09
C ARG A 31 19.45 -13.15 0.12
N ASN A 32 19.93 -12.50 -0.94
CA ASN A 32 21.33 -12.08 -1.05
C ASN A 32 21.80 -11.12 0.06
N LYS A 33 20.87 -10.45 0.74
CA LYS A 33 21.15 -9.49 1.82
C LYS A 33 20.82 -10.04 3.21
N PHE A 34 19.85 -10.95 3.32
CA PHE A 34 19.24 -11.31 4.60
C PHE A 34 19.33 -12.79 4.98
N LYS A 35 19.93 -13.65 4.14
CA LYS A 35 20.02 -15.10 4.37
C LYS A 35 20.59 -15.52 5.73
N ASP A 36 21.47 -14.71 6.32
CA ASP A 36 22.17 -15.04 7.57
C ASP A 36 21.52 -14.39 8.81
N THR A 37 20.50 -13.54 8.63
CA THR A 37 19.88 -12.75 9.72
C THR A 37 18.37 -12.92 9.83
N ILE A 38 17.72 -13.48 8.80
CA ILE A 38 16.28 -13.72 8.74
C ILE A 38 16.03 -15.21 8.52
N ARG A 39 14.90 -15.71 9.03
CA ARG A 39 14.48 -17.10 8.85
C ARG A 39 14.21 -17.41 7.36
N GLU A 40 14.58 -18.60 6.92
CA GLU A 40 14.55 -19.04 5.52
C GLU A 40 13.18 -18.86 4.86
N GLU A 41 12.08 -19.11 5.59
CA GLU A 41 10.70 -19.00 5.10
C GLU A 41 10.26 -17.58 4.75
N PHE A 42 10.99 -16.55 5.17
CA PHE A 42 10.70 -15.15 4.83
C PHE A 42 11.58 -14.61 3.70
N LEU A 43 12.59 -15.37 3.26
CA LEU A 43 13.47 -14.93 2.20
C LEU A 43 12.77 -14.96 0.84
N ASP A 44 13.13 -14.01 -0.01
CA ASP A 44 12.58 -13.80 -1.35
C ASP A 44 11.08 -13.49 -1.38
N ILE A 45 10.50 -13.10 -0.23
CA ILE A 45 9.13 -12.57 -0.12
C ILE A 45 9.16 -11.03 -0.21
N GLY A 46 8.27 -10.50 -1.03
CA GLY A 46 7.98 -9.07 -1.15
C GLY A 46 6.48 -8.83 -1.05
N ILE A 47 6.08 -7.93 -0.16
CA ILE A 47 4.67 -7.58 0.09
C ILE A 47 4.54 -6.05 0.08
N ARG A 48 3.52 -5.54 -0.61
CA ARG A 48 3.07 -4.14 -0.54
C ARG A 48 1.54 -4.13 -0.47
N ILE A 49 0.99 -3.29 0.39
CA ILE A 49 -0.44 -2.99 0.44
C ILE A 49 -0.58 -1.51 0.14
N GLU A 50 -1.48 -1.17 -0.77
CA GLU A 50 -1.59 0.18 -1.33
C GLU A 50 -3.07 0.58 -1.44
N ASP A 51 -3.35 1.82 -1.05
CA ASP A 51 -4.66 2.46 -1.15
C ASP A 51 -4.55 3.90 -1.64
N ASP A 52 -5.55 4.34 -2.40
CA ASP A 52 -5.76 5.73 -2.78
C ASP A 52 -6.60 6.45 -1.72
N VAL A 53 -6.07 7.55 -1.19
CA VAL A 53 -6.65 8.27 -0.06
C VAL A 53 -6.94 9.72 -0.43
N LEU A 54 -8.22 10.10 -0.35
CA LEU A 54 -8.67 11.48 -0.45
C LEU A 54 -8.58 12.16 0.92
N ILE A 55 -7.85 13.28 0.97
CA ILE A 55 -7.85 14.16 2.14
C ILE A 55 -9.15 14.96 2.15
N THR A 56 -9.90 14.86 3.25
CA THR A 56 -11.14 15.60 3.47
C THR A 56 -10.93 16.72 4.48
N LYS A 57 -11.95 17.55 4.72
CA LYS A 57 -11.88 18.63 5.72
C LYS A 57 -11.74 18.12 7.16
N SER A 58 -12.12 16.87 7.43
CA SER A 58 -12.23 16.31 8.79
C SER A 58 -11.49 14.99 8.97
N GLY A 59 -10.67 14.57 8.00
CA GLY A 59 -10.01 13.26 8.02
C GLY A 59 -9.71 12.78 6.61
N ILE A 60 -9.93 11.51 6.34
CA ILE A 60 -9.66 10.87 5.05
C ILE A 60 -10.85 10.04 4.56
N ASP A 61 -10.92 9.84 3.24
CA ASP A 61 -11.73 8.79 2.62
C ASP A 61 -10.83 7.88 1.79
N VAL A 62 -10.96 6.57 1.98
CA VAL A 62 -10.19 5.56 1.26
C VAL A 62 -11.00 5.18 0.03
N LEU A 63 -10.51 5.56 -1.15
CA LEU A 63 -11.23 5.41 -2.42
C LEU A 63 -11.21 3.95 -2.91
N THR A 64 -10.19 3.19 -2.53
CA THR A 64 -9.94 1.79 -2.92
C THR A 64 -10.29 0.79 -1.80
N LYS A 65 -11.11 1.20 -0.82
CA LYS A 65 -11.47 0.38 0.34
C LYS A 65 -12.22 -0.92 0.02
N GLU A 66 -12.83 -1.02 -1.16
CA GLU A 66 -13.56 -2.21 -1.60
C GLU A 66 -12.62 -3.37 -1.98
N CYS A 67 -11.34 -3.10 -2.23
CA CYS A 67 -10.36 -4.15 -2.49
C CYS A 67 -10.02 -4.91 -1.18
N PRO A 68 -10.26 -6.24 -1.10
CA PRO A 68 -9.90 -7.07 0.04
C PRO A 68 -8.43 -6.95 0.39
N LYS A 69 -8.13 -6.67 1.66
CA LYS A 69 -6.73 -6.46 2.10
C LYS A 69 -6.38 -7.08 3.44
N THR A 70 -7.38 -7.49 4.22
CA THR A 70 -7.14 -8.31 5.41
C THR A 70 -6.93 -9.77 5.01
N ILE A 71 -6.26 -10.54 5.88
CA ILE A 71 -5.99 -11.96 5.64
C ILE A 71 -7.29 -12.72 5.42
N ASP A 72 -8.28 -12.53 6.30
CA ASP A 72 -9.55 -13.24 6.24
C ASP A 72 -10.33 -12.95 4.95
N GLU A 73 -10.45 -11.68 4.55
CA GLU A 73 -11.14 -11.29 3.32
C GLU A 73 -10.44 -11.87 2.08
N ILE A 74 -9.11 -11.81 2.03
CA ILE A 74 -8.35 -12.38 0.91
C ILE A 74 -8.55 -13.90 0.86
N GLU A 75 -8.44 -14.60 1.99
CA GLU A 75 -8.66 -16.05 2.03
C GLU A 75 -10.07 -16.45 1.62
N GLU A 76 -11.09 -15.68 2.02
CA GLU A 76 -12.49 -15.93 1.64
C GLU A 76 -12.67 -15.80 0.13
N VAL A 77 -12.16 -14.72 -0.46
CA VAL A 77 -12.19 -14.50 -1.91
C VAL A 77 -11.48 -15.64 -2.64
N MET A 78 -10.28 -16.03 -2.19
CA MET A 78 -9.51 -17.10 -2.81
C MET A 78 -10.21 -18.47 -2.75
N LYS A 79 -10.96 -18.75 -1.68
CA LYS A 79 -11.77 -19.98 -1.56
C LYS A 79 -12.98 -19.99 -2.49
N SER A 80 -13.50 -18.80 -2.84
CA SER A 80 -14.67 -18.63 -3.70
C SER A 80 -14.36 -18.66 -5.20
N LEU A 81 -13.07 -18.64 -5.58
CA LEU A 81 -12.65 -18.71 -6.98
C LEU A 81 -12.75 -20.16 -7.50
N PRO A 82 -13.31 -20.37 -8.71
CA PRO A 82 -13.49 -21.69 -9.32
C PRO A 82 -12.18 -22.37 -9.74
#